data_AF-A0A6J4MDY6-F1
#
_entry.id   AF-A0A6J4MDY6-F1
#
_cell.length_a   1.000
_cell.length_b   1.000
_cell.length_c   1.000
_cell.angle_alpha   90.00
_cell.angle_beta   90.00
_cell.angle_gamma   90.00
#
_symmetry.space_group_name_H-M   'P 1'
#
loop_
_entity.id
_entity.type
_entity.pdbx_description
1 polymer ?
#
loop_
_entity_poly.entity_id
_entity_poly.type
_entity_poly.pdbx_seq_one_letter_code
_entity_poly.pdbx_strand_id
1 'polypeptide(L)' 'MLAAAGRIVQTRGRDRPYKVVLDYDEEWSEEVLVGSIREGEELIRRRLASAPETFRHMKRCRNSADER' A
#
# COMPACT_ATOMS: atom_id res chain seq x y z
N MET A 1 -7.47 -0.08 -16.67
CA MET A 1 -6.76 1.15 -16.29
C MET A 1 -5.57 0.73 -15.43
N LEU A 2 -4.39 1.29 -15.66
CA LEU A 2 -3.18 0.98 -14.89
C LEU A 2 -2.89 2.13 -13.92
N ALA A 3 -2.39 1.82 -12.73
CA ALA A 3 -2.03 2.79 -11.71
C ALA A 3 -0.70 3.48 -12.05
N ALA A 4 -0.57 4.76 -11.70
CA ALA A 4 0.66 5.53 -11.77
C ALA A 4 1.59 5.24 -10.57
N ALA A 5 1.02 4.97 -9.39
CA ALA A 5 1.77 4.64 -8.18
C ALA A 5 1.05 3.61 -7.30
N GLY A 6 1.79 3.00 -6.36
CA GLY A 6 1.23 2.07 -5.39
C GLY A 6 2.01 2.04 -4.08
N ARG A 7 1.31 1.93 -2.95
CA ARG A 7 1.92 1.83 -1.60
C ARG A 7 1.19 0.86 -0.70
N ILE A 8 1.92 0.23 0.22
CA ILE A 8 1.36 -0.69 1.23
C ILE A 8 1.35 0.01 2.59
N VAL A 9 0.21 -0.03 3.27
CA VAL A 9 -0.01 0.58 4.58
C VAL A 9 -0.50 -0.48 5.56
N GLN A 10 0.07 -0.53 6.76
CA GLN A 10 -0.40 -1.41 7.82
C GLN A 10 -1.71 -0.87 8.40
N THR A 11 -2.72 -1.73 8.54
CA THR A 11 -4.03 -1.41 9.12
C THR A 11 -4.16 -2.04 10.51
N ARG A 12 -5.18 -1.61 11.27
CA ARG A 12 -5.54 -2.23 12.57
C ARG A 12 -6.38 -3.51 12.41
N GLY A 13 -6.61 -3.98 11.18
CA GLY A 13 -7.42 -5.16 10.91
C GLY A 13 -6.72 -6.45 11.34
N ARG A 14 -7.45 -7.37 12.00
CA ARG A 14 -6.89 -8.66 12.43
C ARG A 14 -6.69 -9.64 11.27
N ASP A 15 -7.63 -9.71 10.34
CA ASP A 15 -7.65 -10.71 9.26
C ASP A 15 -6.86 -10.26 8.02
N ARG A 16 -6.91 -8.95 7.72
CA ARG A 16 -6.14 -8.30 6.66
C ARG A 16 -5.39 -7.09 7.23
N PRO A 17 -4.20 -7.32 7.82
CA PRO A 17 -3.45 -6.30 8.55
C PRO A 17 -2.78 -5.28 7.64
N TYR A 18 -2.98 -5.35 6.32
CA TYR A 18 -2.40 -4.44 5.34
C TYR A 18 -3.45 -3.97 4.35
N LYS A 19 -3.23 -2.79 3.79
CA LYS A 19 -3.95 -2.27 2.62
C LYS A 19 -2.98 -1.77 1.58
N VAL A 20 -3.29 -2.00 0.32
CA VAL A 20 -2.63 -1.39 -0.83
C VAL A 20 -3.43 -0.17 -1.23
N VAL A 21 -2.77 0.96 -1.44
CA VAL A 21 -3.34 2.15 -2.08
C VAL A 21 -2.71 2.27 -3.45
N LEU A 22 -3.53 2.26 -4.50
CA LEU A 22 -3.12 2.45 -5.89
C LEU A 22 -3.62 3.81 -6.36
N ASP A 23 -2.72 4.66 -6.83
CA ASP A 23 -3.05 5.98 -7.36
C ASP A 23 -2.99 5.90 -8.90
N TYR A 24 -4.09 6.22 -9.57
CA TYR A 24 -4.21 6.12 -11.03
C TYR A 24 -3.95 7.46 -11.69
N ASP A 25 -4.55 8.52 -11.15
CA ASP A 25 -4.44 9.91 -11.60
C ASP A 25 -4.57 10.82 -10.35
N GLU A 26 -4.41 12.14 -10.52
CA GLU A 26 -4.44 13.12 -9.40
C GLU A 26 -5.78 13.13 -8.62
N GLU A 27 -6.83 12.55 -9.18
CA GLU A 27 -8.18 12.52 -8.60
C GLU A 27 -8.68 11.11 -8.24
N TRP A 28 -7.96 10.04 -8.58
CA TRP A 28 -8.47 8.67 -8.39
C TRP A 28 -7.47 7.72 -7.73
N SER A 29 -7.88 7.16 -6.59
CA SER A 29 -7.15 6.14 -5.84
C SER A 29 -8.06 4.94 -5.52
N GLU A 30 -7.49 3.73 -5.53
CA GLU A 30 -8.14 2.49 -5.12
C GLU A 30 -7.47 1.93 -3.86
N GLU A 31 -8.26 1.44 -2.91
CA GLU A 31 -7.77 0.81 -1.69
C GLU A 31 -8.15 -0.68 -1.65
N VAL A 32 -7.17 -1.57 -1.47
CA VAL A 32 -7.37 -3.02 -1.45
C VAL A 32 -6.79 -3.62 -0.18
N LEU A 33 -7.62 -4.29 0.63
CA LEU A 33 -7.16 -5.01 1.82
C LEU A 33 -6.44 -6.31 1.45
N VAL A 34 -5.24 -6.51 1.99
CA VAL A 34 -4.39 -7.69 1.74
C VAL A 34 -3.95 -8.34 3.05
N GLY A 35 -3.79 -9.66 3.01
CA GLY A 35 -3.40 -10.47 4.17
C GLY A 35 -1.91 -10.35 4.52
N SER A 36 -1.07 -9.97 3.56
CA SER A 36 0.38 -9.90 3.73
C SER A 36 1.03 -8.81 2.86
N ILE A 37 2.24 -8.39 3.26
CA ILE A 37 3.06 -7.47 2.44
C ILE A 37 3.31 -8.08 1.06
N ARG A 38 3.65 -9.37 0.98
CA ARG A 38 3.96 -10.06 -0.28
C ARG A 38 2.79 -10.02 -1.27
N GLU A 39 1.57 -10.24 -0.77
CA GLU A 39 0.35 -10.13 -1.56
C GLU A 39 0.15 -8.70 -2.08
N GLY A 40 0.42 -7.70 -1.23
CA GLY A 40 0.37 -6.30 -1.64
C GLY A 40 1.41 -5.95 -2.72
N GLU A 41 2.64 -6.46 -2.60
CA GLU A 41 3.69 -6.21 -3.59
C GLU A 41 3.39 -6.87 -4.95
N GLU A 42 2.79 -8.05 -4.94
CA GLU A 42 2.33 -8.70 -6.17
C GLU A 42 1.19 -7.90 -6.82
N LEU A 43 0.25 -7.38 -6.02
CA LEU A 43 -0.87 -6.58 -6.50
C LEU A 43 -0.39 -5.27 -7.14
N ILE A 44 0.55 -4.56 -6.51
CA ILE A 44 1.16 -3.34 -7.06
C ILE A 44 1.87 -3.65 -8.39
N ARG A 45 2.68 -4.72 -8.44
CA ARG A 45 3.38 -5.14 -9.68
C ARG A 45 2.44 -5.43 -10.84
N ARG A 46 1.26 -6.00 -10.56
CA ARG A 46 0.25 -6.29 -11.58
C ARG A 46 -0.53 -5.07 -12.06
N ARG A 47 -0.63 -4.03 -11.23
CA ARG A 47 -1.50 -2.87 -11.47
C ARG A 47 -0.76 -1.63 -11.96
N LEU A 48 0.56 -1.54 -11.81
CA LEU A 48 1.35 -0.40 -12.28
C LEU A 48 1.50 -0.35 -13.81
N ALA A 49 1.45 0.87 -14.37
CA ALA A 49 1.49 1.12 -15.81
C ALA A 49 2.86 0.89 -16.46
N SER A 50 3.95 1.19 -15.75
CA SER A 50 5.32 0.90 -16.18
C SER A 50 6.31 1.14 -15.04
N ALA A 51 7.35 0.30 -15.00
CA ALA A 51 8.51 0.28 -14.10
C ALA A 51 8.31 -0.27 -12.65
N PRO A 52 9.07 -1.33 -12.26
CA PRO A 52 9.07 -1.92 -10.91
C PRO A 52 9.79 -1.06 -9.85
N GLU A 53 10.10 0.20 -10.15
CA GLU A 53 11.11 0.98 -9.40
C GLU A 53 10.52 1.86 -8.28
N THR A 54 9.20 2.05 -8.23
CA THR A 54 8.56 2.88 -7.19
C THR A 54 8.03 2.04 -6.02
N PHE A 55 8.77 1.03 -5.58
CA PHE A 55 8.49 0.31 -4.32
C PHE A 55 9.04 1.09 -3.13
N ARG A 56 8.35 2.16 -2.72
CA ARG A 56 8.69 2.87 -1.49
C ARG A 56 8.05 2.16 -0.30
N HIS A 57 8.76 1.18 0.25
CA HIS A 57 8.43 0.59 1.55
C HIS A 57 8.50 1.70 2.62
N MET A 58 7.35 2.26 3.02
CA MET A 58 7.30 3.13 4.19
C MET A 58 7.44 2.28 5.45
N LYS A 59 8.69 2.10 5.91
CA LYS A 59 8.96 1.59 7.26
C LYS A 59 8.41 2.59 8.28
N ARG A 60 7.41 2.13 9.05
CA ARG A 60 7.06 2.55 10.42
C ARG A 60 6.88 4.05 10.68
N CYS A 61 5.64 4.46 10.88
CA CYS A 61 5.34 5.38 11.98
C CYS A 61 5.23 4.56 13.28
N ARG A 62 6.32 4.47 14.05
CA ARG A 62 6.19 4.32 15.51
C ARG A 62 5.71 5.68 16.00
N ASN A 63 4.40 5.89 16.11
CA ASN A 63 3.92 6.86 17.08
C ASN A 63 3.87 6.15 18.42
N SER A 64 4.97 6.29 19.15
CA SER A 64 4.94 6.32 20.61
C SER A 64 3.96 7.42 21.01
N ALA A 65 2.77 7.04 21.44
CA ALA A 65 1.88 7.89 22.22
C ALA A 65 1.63 7.16 23.54
N ASP A 66 2.72 7.01 24.29
CA ASP A 66 2.72 6.74 25.72
C ASP A 66 3.36 7.97 26.35
N GLU A 67 2.53 8.96 26.65
CA GLU A 67 2.86 10.01 27.62
C GLU A 67 1.73 9.99 28.66
N ARG A 68 2.18 9.90 29.91
CA ARG A 68 1.45 9.78 31.17
C ARG A 68 0.36 10.82 31.40
#